data_AF-A0A7G2CN73-F1
#
_entry.id   AF-A0A7G2CN73-F1
#
_cell.length_a   1.000
_cell.length_b   1.000
_cell.length_c   1.000
_cell.angle_alpha   90.00
_cell.angle_beta   90.00
_cell.angle_gamma   90.00
#
_symmetry.space_group_name_H-M   'P 1'
#
loop_
_entity.id
_entity.type
_entity.pdbx_description
1 polymer ?
#
loop_
_entity_poly.entity_id
_entity_poly.type
_entity_poly.pdbx_seq_one_letter_code
_entity_poly.pdbx_strand_id
1 'polypeptide(L)'
;MVTDVSALSACVNLTRVSVEGCLRLTTLDGLAGLPLLHYVDASNTPITRLDALTSCPRLRTVKVVNCPHLQSFDRLREANIDVVQRDFLP
;
A
#
# COMPACT_ATOMS: atom_id res chain seq x y z
N MET A 1 -10.64 -9.08 12.61
CA MET A 1 -9.37 -8.56 12.06
C MET A 1 -9.41 -8.69 10.56
N VAL A 2 -8.96 -7.68 9.82
CA VAL A 2 -8.98 -7.66 8.35
C VAL A 2 -7.85 -8.54 7.80
N THR A 3 -8.18 -9.40 6.85
CA THR A 3 -7.23 -10.29 6.15
C THR A 3 -7.22 -10.06 4.64
N ASP A 4 -8.21 -9.34 4.12
CA ASP A 4 -8.44 -9.13 2.70
C ASP A 4 -9.08 -7.77 2.47
N VAL A 5 -8.73 -7.15 1.34
CA VAL A 5 -9.27 -5.86 0.89
C VAL A 5 -9.82 -5.93 -0.54
N SER A 6 -10.05 -7.13 -1.08
CA SER A 6 -10.51 -7.33 -2.46
C SER A 6 -11.86 -6.64 -2.74
N ALA A 7 -12.73 -6.55 -1.73
CA ALA A 7 -14.00 -5.84 -1.82
C ALA A 7 -13.85 -4.35 -2.14
N LEU A 8 -12.69 -3.73 -1.86
CA LEU A 8 -12.43 -2.31 -2.14
C LEU A 8 -12.20 -2.03 -3.64
N SER A 9 -11.93 -3.06 -4.45
CA SER A 9 -11.73 -2.91 -5.90
C SER A 9 -12.94 -2.30 -6.63
N ALA A 10 -14.15 -2.50 -6.11
CA ALA A 10 -15.38 -1.92 -6.64
C ALA A 10 -15.58 -0.45 -6.27
N CYS A 11 -14.83 0.06 -5.29
CA CYS A 11 -14.96 1.43 -4.80
C CYS A 11 -14.14 2.41 -5.65
N VAL A 12 -14.56 2.60 -6.90
CA VAL A 12 -13.85 3.41 -7.93
C VAL A 12 -13.58 4.87 -7.52
N ASN A 13 -14.32 5.38 -6.54
CA ASN A 13 -14.14 6.74 -6.01
C ASN A 13 -13.22 6.81 -4.77
N LEU A 14 -12.58 5.71 -4.35
CA LEU A 14 -11.62 5.74 -3.25
C LEU A 14 -10.42 6.62 -3.61
N THR A 15 -10.13 7.58 -2.74
CA THR A 15 -8.99 8.50 -2.86
C THR A 15 -7.89 8.18 -1.87
N ARG A 16 -8.25 7.64 -0.70
CA ARG A 16 -7.34 7.29 0.39
C ARG A 16 -7.76 5.97 1.04
N VAL A 17 -6.80 5.13 1.35
CA VAL A 17 -7.01 3.89 2.12
C VAL A 17 -6.03 3.84 3.29
N SER A 18 -6.51 3.48 4.48
CA SER A 18 -5.66 3.11 5.60
C SER A 18 -6.05 1.72 6.07
N VAL A 19 -5.06 0.84 6.13
CA VAL A 19 -5.14 -0.51 6.71
C VAL A 19 -4.13 -0.67 7.84
N GLU A 20 -3.75 0.45 8.46
CA GLU A 20 -2.78 0.48 9.54
C GLU A 20 -3.17 -0.50 10.66
N GLY A 21 -2.21 -1.30 11.10
CA GLY A 21 -2.42 -2.27 12.19
C GLY A 21 -3.24 -3.51 11.79
N CYS A 22 -3.53 -3.72 10.50
CA CYS A 22 -4.13 -4.97 10.03
C CYS A 22 -3.11 -6.12 10.07
N LEU A 23 -2.88 -6.69 11.26
CA LEU A 23 -1.84 -7.68 11.54
C LEU A 23 -1.96 -9.03 10.81
N ARG A 24 -3.04 -9.23 10.05
CA ARG A 24 -3.25 -10.44 9.24
C ARG A 24 -3.39 -10.15 7.75
N LEU A 25 -3.21 -8.90 7.33
CA LEU A 25 -3.26 -8.48 5.93
C LEU A 25 -1.87 -8.56 5.33
N THR A 26 -1.69 -9.49 4.38
CA THR A 26 -0.38 -9.79 3.77
C THR A 26 -0.22 -9.21 2.37
N THR A 27 -1.31 -8.71 1.76
CA THR A 27 -1.32 -8.13 0.41
C THR A 27 -2.31 -6.98 0.30
N LEU A 28 -2.08 -6.10 -0.68
CA LEU A 28 -2.96 -4.97 -1.04
C LEU A 28 -3.48 -5.09 -2.48
N ASP A 29 -3.47 -6.28 -3.08
CA ASP A 29 -3.87 -6.49 -4.48
C ASP A 29 -5.31 -6.02 -4.75
N GLY A 30 -6.19 -6.04 -3.74
CA GLY A 30 -7.54 -5.49 -3.82
C GLY A 30 -7.63 -3.98 -4.07
N LEU A 31 -6.52 -3.25 -3.97
CA LEU A 31 -6.43 -1.82 -4.27
C LEU A 31 -5.94 -1.53 -5.70
N ALA A 32 -5.55 -2.55 -6.46
CA ALA A 32 -4.99 -2.40 -7.80
C ALA A 32 -5.94 -1.64 -8.73
N GLY A 33 -5.38 -0.76 -9.58
CA GLY A 33 -6.10 -0.07 -10.64
C GLY A 33 -7.11 0.97 -10.17
N LEU A 34 -7.21 1.28 -8.87
CA LEU A 34 -8.18 2.25 -8.38
C LEU A 34 -7.87 3.66 -8.96
N PRO A 35 -8.79 4.24 -9.75
CA PRO A 35 -8.46 5.34 -10.65
C PRO A 35 -8.22 6.68 -9.92
N LEU A 36 -8.78 6.82 -8.71
CA LEU A 36 -8.68 8.04 -7.91
C LEU A 36 -7.80 7.89 -6.66
N LEU A 37 -7.29 6.68 -6.40
CA LEU A 37 -6.49 6.42 -5.21
C LEU A 37 -5.16 7.15 -5.30
N HIS A 38 -4.91 8.05 -4.34
CA HIS A 38 -3.70 8.86 -4.30
C HIS A 38 -2.86 8.64 -3.03
N TYR A 39 -3.41 7.99 -2.01
CA TYR A 39 -2.74 7.74 -0.73
C TYR A 39 -3.09 6.36 -0.15
N VAL A 40 -2.08 5.61 0.29
CA VAL A 40 -2.25 4.35 1.03
C VAL A 40 -1.39 4.38 2.30
N ASP A 41 -1.98 4.07 3.46
CA ASP A 41 -1.23 3.75 4.68
C ASP A 41 -1.38 2.25 5.01
N ALA A 42 -0.27 1.54 4.95
CA ALA A 42 -0.15 0.12 5.28
C ALA A 42 0.78 -0.13 6.47
N SER A 43 1.01 0.89 7.30
CA SER A 43 1.90 0.80 8.46
C SER A 43 1.46 -0.30 9.43
N ASN A 44 2.43 -0.91 10.12
CA ASN A 44 2.18 -1.95 11.13
C ASN A 44 1.39 -3.15 10.55
N THR A 45 1.72 -3.60 9.34
CA THR A 45 1.12 -4.79 8.71
C THR A 45 2.19 -5.80 8.28
N PRO A 46 1.87 -7.09 8.15
CA PRO A 46 2.81 -8.11 7.67
C PRO A 46 2.84 -8.19 6.13
N ILE A 47 2.53 -7.11 5.41
CA ILE A 47 2.57 -7.10 3.95
C ILE A 47 3.97 -7.45 3.43
N THR A 48 4.01 -8.20 2.34
CA THR A 48 5.29 -8.68 1.77
C THR A 48 5.67 -7.96 0.47
N ARG A 49 4.69 -7.39 -0.22
CA ARG A 49 4.83 -6.76 -1.55
C ARG A 49 3.80 -5.67 -1.79
N LEU A 50 4.12 -4.75 -2.68
CA LEU A 50 3.29 -3.59 -3.02
C LEU A 50 3.12 -3.39 -4.53
N ASP A 51 3.60 -4.32 -5.37
CA ASP A 51 3.65 -4.15 -6.82
C ASP A 51 2.28 -3.83 -7.43
N ALA A 52 1.19 -4.38 -6.88
CA ALA A 52 -0.16 -4.10 -7.34
C ALA A 52 -0.53 -2.61 -7.30
N LEU A 53 0.03 -1.85 -6.37
CA LEU A 53 -0.22 -0.41 -6.23
C LEU A 53 0.37 0.41 -7.40
N THR A 54 1.34 -0.13 -8.14
CA THR A 54 1.90 0.55 -9.33
C THR A 54 0.89 0.71 -10.46
N SER A 55 -0.20 -0.06 -10.44
CA SER A 55 -1.29 0.03 -11.42
C SER A 55 -2.27 1.17 -11.14
N CYS A 56 -2.16 1.86 -9.99
CA CYS A 56 -3.04 2.97 -9.63
C CYS A 56 -2.53 4.28 -10.26
N PRO A 57 -3.21 4.85 -11.27
CA PRO A 57 -2.65 5.92 -12.10
C PRO A 57 -2.47 7.26 -11.37
N ARG A 58 -3.10 7.43 -10.20
CA ARG A 58 -3.03 8.66 -9.40
C ARG A 58 -2.33 8.47 -8.06
N LEU A 59 -1.78 7.27 -7.80
CA LEU A 59 -1.13 6.99 -6.53
C LEU A 59 0.12 7.84 -6.40
N ARG A 60 0.24 8.55 -5.26
CA ARG A 60 1.38 9.44 -5.00
C ARG A 60 2.16 9.07 -3.76
N THR A 61 1.49 8.55 -2.75
CA THR A 61 2.13 8.28 -1.47
C THR A 61 1.68 6.94 -0.92
N VAL A 62 2.66 6.13 -0.50
CA VAL A 62 2.46 4.87 0.22
C VAL A 62 3.26 4.93 1.52
N LYS A 63 2.61 4.68 2.65
CA LYS A 63 3.25 4.66 3.96
C LYS A 63 3.37 3.23 4.47
N VAL A 64 4.57 2.82 4.86
CA VAL A 64 4.94 1.43 5.21
C VAL A 64 5.76 1.35 6.49
N VAL A 65 5.45 2.21 7.47
CA VAL A 65 6.16 2.23 8.75
C VAL A 65 5.97 0.89 9.47
N ASN A 66 7.04 0.29 10.00
CA ASN A 66 7.01 -0.99 10.72
C ASN A 66 6.35 -2.15 9.91
N CYS A 67 6.77 -2.36 8.67
CA CYS A 67 6.38 -3.52 7.86
C CYS A 67 7.54 -4.53 7.81
N PRO A 68 7.70 -5.45 8.78
CA PRO A 68 8.92 -6.25 8.97
C PRO A 68 9.15 -7.30 7.87
N HIS A 69 8.12 -7.64 7.09
CA HIS A 69 8.19 -8.63 6.02
C HIS A 69 8.24 -8.01 4.61
N LEU A 70 8.19 -6.68 4.50
CA LEU A 70 8.26 -5.99 3.22
C LEU A 70 9.70 -6.00 2.74
N GLN A 71 9.98 -6.74 1.65
CA GLN A 71 11.35 -6.96 1.18
C GLN A 71 11.88 -5.82 0.30
N SER A 72 11.09 -5.38 -0.68
CA SER A 72 11.42 -4.27 -1.57
C SER A 72 10.14 -3.59 -2.03
N PHE A 73 10.27 -2.31 -2.34
CA PHE A 73 9.24 -1.47 -2.94
C PHE A 73 9.84 -0.57 -4.02
N ASP A 74 10.94 -1.02 -4.65
CA ASP A 74 11.64 -0.26 -5.69
C ASP A 74 10.75 0.02 -6.89
N ARG A 75 9.83 -0.91 -7.21
CA ARG A 75 8.80 -0.71 -8.24
C ARG A 75 7.89 0.48 -7.98
N LEU A 76 7.65 0.85 -6.72
CA LEU A 76 6.90 2.08 -6.41
C LEU A 76 7.72 3.32 -6.73
N ARG A 77 9.03 3.30 -6.40
CA ARG A 77 9.94 4.41 -6.71
C ARG A 77 10.13 4.57 -8.22
N GLU A 78 10.26 3.47 -8.97
CA GLU A 78 10.29 3.46 -10.44
C GLU A 78 9.00 4.03 -11.05
N ALA A 79 7.86 3.78 -10.41
CA ALA A 79 6.57 4.36 -10.77
C ALA A 79 6.38 5.80 -10.25
N ASN A 80 7.43 6.42 -9.71
CA ASN A 80 7.43 7.80 -9.19
C ASN A 80 6.42 8.02 -8.05
N ILE A 81 6.19 6.98 -7.24
CA ILE A 81 5.37 6.98 -6.02
C ILE A 81 6.27 7.21 -4.82
N ASP A 82 5.95 8.20 -4.00
CA ASP A 82 6.65 8.49 -2.76
C ASP A 82 6.36 7.40 -1.72
N VAL A 83 7.41 6.91 -1.07
CA VAL A 83 7.31 5.85 -0.06
C VAL A 83 7.81 6.38 1.28
N VAL A 84 6.86 6.60 2.19
CA VAL A 84 7.14 7.02 3.56
C VAL A 84 7.37 5.78 4.40
N GLN A 85 8.61 5.59 4.82
CA GLN A 85 9.04 4.53 5.72
C GLN A 85 9.72 5.14 6.95
N ARG A 86 9.93 4.34 8.00
CA ARG A 86 10.93 4.74 9.00
C ARG A 86 12.28 4.61 8.32
N ASP A 87 12.93 5.73 8.05
CA ASP A 87 14.35 5.71 7.77
C ASP A 87 15.01 5.07 8.98
N PHE A 88 15.63 3.90 8.80
CA PHE A 88 16.74 3.54 9.63
C PHE A 88 17.83 4.56 9.30
N LEU A 89 17.78 5.74 9.95
CA LEU A 89 19.00 6.45 10.26
C LEU A 89 19.87 5.45 11.03
N PRO A 90 21.14 5.25 10.64
CA PRO A 90 22.03 4.30 11.31
C PRO A 90 22.13 4.58 12.82
#